data_AF-A0A9E4N1V6-F1
#
_entry.id   AF-A0A9E4N1V6-F1
#
_cell.length_a   1.000
_cell.length_b   1.000
_cell.length_c   1.000
_cell.angle_alpha   90.00
_cell.angle_beta   90.00
_cell.angle_gamma   90.00
#
_symmetry.space_group_name_H-M   'P 1'
#
loop_
_entity.id
_entity.type
_entity.pdbx_description
1 polymer ?
#
loop_
_entity_poly.entity_id
_entity_poly.type
_entity_poly.pdbx_seq_one_letter_code
_entity_poly.pdbx_strand_id
1 'polypeptide(L)'
;MRDVYREFFDSALELKVLKPISSDESGIKLTGYPQGLPCWEIRGGGAALKNIRFWHEYDAILEGFIDFYRTFFSQVSTRNAPMPRDVYYPEQVESMLLFNNDFLATAKRVRDRCIVDAKYANSVRWQPAFKQLIYRNEAGKLIVTISQNSIGNAITELLGVVVKRVPDAEAYEKAEPALLERLLEVRRRLIEADLGSGIATDYWPAE
;
A
#
# COMPACT_ATOMS: atom_id res chain seq x y z
N MET A 1 -2.80 0.91 15.09
CA MET A 1 -2.17 1.19 13.76
C MET A 1 -3.04 1.99 12.84
N ARG A 2 -4.27 1.56 12.52
CA ARG A 2 -5.16 2.36 11.64
C ARG A 2 -5.40 3.77 12.19
N ASP A 3 -5.62 3.88 13.50
CA ASP A 3 -5.90 5.16 14.15
C ASP A 3 -4.64 6.03 14.24
N VAL A 4 -3.50 5.47 14.67
CA VAL A 4 -2.19 6.15 14.64
C VAL A 4 -1.82 6.66 13.24
N TYR A 5 -2.09 5.85 12.20
CA TYR A 5 -1.89 6.27 10.81
C TYR A 5 -2.79 7.45 10.47
N ARG A 6 -4.10 7.39 10.77
CA ARG A 6 -5.01 8.51 10.50
C ARG A 6 -4.61 9.77 11.27
N GLU A 7 -4.34 9.65 12.56
CA GLU A 7 -3.94 10.75 13.42
C GLU A 7 -2.66 11.43 12.94
N PHE A 8 -1.67 10.64 12.49
CA PHE A 8 -0.45 11.19 11.90
C PHE A 8 -0.74 12.03 10.66
N PHE A 9 -1.54 11.54 9.71
CA PHE A 9 -1.85 12.30 8.49
C PHE A 9 -2.79 13.48 8.77
N ASP A 10 -3.75 13.34 9.68
CA ASP A 10 -4.68 14.40 10.04
C ASP A 10 -3.99 15.54 10.81
N SER A 11 -2.95 15.22 11.60
CA SER A 11 -2.24 16.19 12.43
C SER A 11 -0.97 16.73 11.78
N ALA A 12 -0.33 15.96 10.88
CA ALA A 12 0.81 16.42 10.10
C ALA A 12 0.38 17.26 8.90
N LEU A 13 -0.80 16.99 8.32
CA LEU A 13 -1.18 17.56 7.03
C LEU A 13 -2.48 18.37 7.14
N GLU A 14 -2.39 19.68 6.95
CA GLU A 14 -3.56 20.58 6.87
C GLU A 14 -4.25 20.52 5.49
N LEU A 15 -4.77 19.34 5.13
CA LEU A 15 -5.36 19.09 3.82
C LEU A 15 -6.72 19.80 3.66
N LYS A 16 -6.90 20.58 2.58
CA LYS A 16 -8.16 21.27 2.25
C LYS A 16 -8.84 20.70 1.02
N VAL A 17 -8.05 20.26 0.03
CA VAL A 17 -8.49 19.67 -1.23
C VAL A 17 -8.61 18.15 -1.09
N LEU A 18 -7.65 17.50 -0.44
CA LEU A 18 -7.61 16.05 -0.26
C LEU A 18 -8.28 15.64 1.06
N LYS A 19 -9.55 15.25 0.99
CA LYS A 19 -10.32 14.85 2.18
C LYS A 19 -10.17 13.36 2.46
N PRO A 20 -9.70 12.92 3.64
CA PRO A 20 -9.69 11.50 3.99
C PRO A 20 -11.09 10.88 3.87
N ILE A 21 -11.18 9.67 3.30
CA ILE A 21 -12.44 8.92 3.17
C ILE A 21 -12.31 7.50 3.71
N SER A 22 -13.45 6.89 4.04
CA SER A 22 -13.50 5.52 4.52
C SER A 22 -13.29 4.49 3.39
N SER A 23 -12.96 3.25 3.77
CA SER A 23 -12.78 2.15 2.80
C SER A 23 -14.06 1.83 2.04
N ASP A 24 -15.22 1.98 2.68
CA ASP A 24 -16.52 1.71 2.06
C ASP A 24 -16.89 2.75 1.01
N GLU A 25 -16.47 4.01 1.20
CA GLU A 25 -16.70 5.11 0.25
C GLU A 25 -15.67 5.13 -0.90
N SER A 26 -14.54 4.44 -0.73
CA SER A 26 -13.46 4.40 -1.72
C SER A 26 -13.50 3.20 -2.64
N GLY A 27 -14.13 2.09 -2.23
CA GLY A 27 -14.15 0.86 -2.99
C GLY A 27 -14.86 0.97 -4.34
N ILE A 28 -14.23 0.42 -5.38
CA ILE A 28 -14.84 0.03 -6.65
C ILE A 28 -15.55 -1.30 -6.39
N LYS A 29 -16.88 -1.31 -6.41
CA LYS A 29 -17.74 -2.47 -6.11
C LYS A 29 -17.37 -3.73 -6.89
N LEU A 30 -16.95 -3.57 -8.14
CA LEU A 30 -16.60 -4.71 -9.00
C LEU A 30 -15.39 -5.49 -8.48
N THR A 31 -14.39 -4.79 -7.92
CA THR A 31 -13.09 -5.37 -7.54
C THR A 31 -12.83 -5.34 -6.04
N GLY A 32 -13.61 -4.56 -5.28
CA GLY A 32 -13.31 -4.19 -3.90
C GLY A 32 -12.11 -3.25 -3.75
N TYR A 33 -11.41 -2.89 -4.84
CA TYR A 33 -10.24 -2.02 -4.79
C TYR A 33 -10.64 -0.57 -4.49
N PRO A 34 -9.91 0.19 -3.66
CA PRO A 34 -8.74 -0.18 -2.86
C PRO A 34 -9.10 -0.58 -1.43
N GLN A 35 -9.39 -1.87 -1.19
CA GLN A 35 -9.69 -2.35 0.14
C GLN A 35 -8.49 -2.21 1.08
N GLY A 36 -8.67 -1.48 2.18
CA GLY A 36 -7.67 -1.34 3.24
C GLY A 36 -6.52 -0.37 2.95
N LEU A 37 -6.50 0.29 1.78
CA LEU A 37 -5.53 1.35 1.49
C LEU A 37 -6.07 2.72 1.93
N PRO A 38 -5.19 3.64 2.32
CA PRO A 38 -5.57 5.01 2.61
C PRO A 38 -6.04 5.71 1.33
N CYS A 39 -7.11 6.47 1.45
CA CYS A 39 -7.79 7.13 0.33
C CYS A 39 -8.23 8.54 0.70
N TRP A 40 -8.15 9.44 -0.27
CA TRP A 40 -8.65 10.81 -0.15
C TRP A 40 -9.55 11.17 -1.34
N GLU A 41 -10.71 11.75 -1.05
CA GLU A 41 -11.57 12.37 -2.05
C GLU A 41 -10.94 13.71 -2.48
N ILE A 42 -10.84 13.92 -3.79
CA ILE A 42 -10.39 15.18 -4.38
C ILE A 42 -11.59 16.13 -4.45
N ARG A 43 -11.69 17.04 -3.47
CA ARG A 43 -12.75 18.04 -3.42
C ARG A 43 -12.66 18.99 -4.61
N GLY A 44 -13.77 19.17 -5.32
CA GLY A 44 -13.80 19.91 -6.59
C GLY A 44 -13.50 19.05 -7.82
N GLY A 45 -13.29 17.74 -7.65
CA GLY A 45 -13.17 16.77 -8.74
C GLY A 45 -12.03 17.11 -9.70
N GLY A 46 -12.24 16.88 -11.00
CA GLY A 46 -11.21 17.09 -12.03
C GLY A 46 -10.72 18.53 -12.15
N ALA A 47 -11.52 19.53 -11.75
CA ALA A 47 -11.09 20.92 -11.76
C ALA A 47 -9.98 21.20 -10.74
N ALA A 48 -9.97 20.47 -9.62
CA ALA A 48 -8.96 20.63 -8.57
C ALA A 48 -7.56 20.21 -9.03
N LEU A 49 -7.45 19.30 -10.01
CA LEU A 49 -6.16 18.89 -10.58
C LEU A 49 -5.41 20.05 -11.29
N LYS A 50 -6.14 21.09 -11.71
CA LYS A 50 -5.56 22.29 -12.31
C LYS A 50 -5.07 23.30 -11.26
N ASN A 51 -5.39 23.07 -9.98
CA ASN A 51 -5.03 23.95 -8.88
C ASN A 51 -3.70 23.51 -8.28
N ILE A 52 -2.75 24.42 -8.13
CA ILE A 52 -1.44 24.13 -7.51
C ILE A 52 -1.55 23.61 -6.08
N ARG A 53 -2.59 23.99 -5.33
CA ARG A 53 -2.85 23.49 -3.98
C ARG A 53 -3.05 21.97 -3.94
N PHE A 54 -3.68 21.39 -4.96
CA PHE A 54 -3.81 19.94 -5.05
C PHE A 54 -2.43 19.27 -5.04
N TRP A 55 -1.50 19.78 -5.85
CA TRP A 55 -0.16 19.22 -5.97
C TRP A 55 0.66 19.39 -4.68
N HIS A 56 0.55 20.54 -4.01
CA HIS A 56 1.16 20.72 -2.68
C HIS A 56 0.63 19.73 -1.64
N GLU A 57 -0.69 19.54 -1.59
CA GLU A 57 -1.30 18.58 -0.65
C GLU A 57 -0.96 17.13 -1.02
N TYR A 58 -0.83 16.84 -2.31
CA TYR A 58 -0.40 15.55 -2.81
C TYR A 58 1.03 15.22 -2.39
N ASP A 59 1.96 16.17 -2.57
CA ASP A 59 3.35 16.03 -2.15
C ASP A 59 3.45 15.86 -0.63
N ALA A 60 2.69 16.64 0.14
CA ALA A 60 2.65 16.54 1.59
C ALA A 60 2.20 15.15 2.08
N ILE A 61 1.22 14.53 1.40
CA ILE A 61 0.83 13.14 1.69
C ILE A 61 1.98 12.18 1.36
N LEU A 62 2.69 12.36 0.25
CA LEU A 62 3.83 11.50 -0.11
C LEU A 62 4.97 11.61 0.91
N GLU A 63 5.30 12.83 1.35
CA GLU A 63 6.30 13.10 2.38
C GLU A 63 5.92 12.45 3.73
N GLY A 64 4.69 12.67 4.19
CA GLY A 64 4.19 12.06 5.42
C GLY A 64 4.18 10.53 5.34
N PHE A 65 3.84 9.99 4.18
CA PHE A 65 3.92 8.56 3.90
C PHE A 65 5.37 8.05 4.02
N ILE A 66 6.33 8.76 3.43
CA ILE A 66 7.75 8.41 3.54
C ILE A 66 8.20 8.39 5.00
N ASP A 67 7.86 9.42 5.77
CA ASP A 67 8.24 9.54 7.18
C ASP A 67 7.62 8.46 8.06
N PHE A 68 6.32 8.20 7.90
CA PHE A 68 5.60 7.19 8.66
C PHE A 68 6.26 5.82 8.47
N TYR A 69 6.46 5.42 7.21
CA TYR A 69 6.98 4.10 6.91
C TYR A 69 8.47 3.99 7.22
N ARG A 70 9.31 4.98 6.89
CA ARG A 70 10.74 4.96 7.28
C ARG A 70 10.90 4.81 8.79
N THR A 71 10.08 5.52 9.57
CA THR A 71 10.07 5.40 11.03
C THR A 71 9.61 4.01 11.48
N PHE A 72 8.49 3.53 10.96
CA PHE A 72 7.94 2.22 11.31
C PHE A 72 8.95 1.11 11.05
N PHE A 73 9.57 1.11 9.87
CA PHE A 73 10.51 0.07 9.48
C PHE A 73 11.87 0.17 10.15
N SER A 74 12.28 1.38 10.54
CA SER A 74 13.42 1.54 11.45
C SER A 74 13.15 0.86 12.79
N GLN A 75 11.94 0.99 13.35
CA GLN A 75 11.55 0.29 14.58
C GLN A 75 11.41 -1.23 14.42
N VAL A 76 10.94 -1.69 13.25
CA VAL A 76 10.86 -3.13 12.94
C VAL A 76 12.26 -3.74 12.83
N SER A 77 13.19 -3.07 12.14
CA SER A 77 14.55 -3.59 11.93
C SER A 77 15.42 -3.46 13.19
N THR A 78 15.34 -2.34 13.90
CA THR A 78 16.16 -2.02 15.08
C THR A 78 15.26 -1.60 16.23
N ARG A 79 15.33 -2.33 17.35
CA ARG A 79 14.56 -1.99 18.55
C ARG A 79 14.96 -0.60 19.05
N ASN A 80 13.97 0.27 19.26
CA ASN A 80 14.19 1.64 19.74
C ASN A 80 15.14 2.42 18.81
N ALA A 81 15.00 2.25 17.50
CA ALA A 81 15.77 3.01 16.53
C ALA A 81 15.59 4.52 16.78
N PRO A 82 16.64 5.34 16.60
CA PRO A 82 16.48 6.78 16.62
C PRO A 82 15.60 7.26 15.46
N MET A 83 15.18 8.52 15.50
CA MET A 83 14.50 9.16 14.38
C MET A 83 15.33 9.01 13.08
N PRO A 84 14.71 8.65 11.95
CA PRO A 84 15.39 8.65 10.66
C PRO A 84 15.95 10.03 10.33
N ARG A 85 17.07 10.08 9.58
CA ARG A 85 17.61 11.34 9.06
C ARG A 85 16.69 11.91 7.98
N ASP A 86 16.67 13.23 7.85
CA ASP A 86 15.97 13.92 6.76
C ASP A 86 14.48 13.52 6.70
N VAL A 87 13.80 13.59 7.85
CA VAL A 87 12.34 13.49 7.93
C VAL A 87 11.73 14.86 7.63
N TYR A 88 10.58 14.87 6.97
CA TYR A 88 9.83 16.08 6.60
C TYR A 88 9.04 16.64 7.78
N TYR A 89 8.52 15.77 8.66
CA TYR A 89 7.65 16.10 9.80
C TYR A 89 8.26 15.62 11.13
N PRO A 90 9.40 16.17 11.58
CA PRO A 90 10.14 15.66 12.75
C PRO A 90 9.32 15.68 14.05
N GLU A 91 8.56 16.74 14.30
CA GLU A 91 7.75 16.89 15.51
C GLU A 91 6.65 15.82 15.58
N GLN A 92 5.99 15.54 14.46
CA GLN A 92 4.93 14.53 14.35
C GLN A 92 5.53 13.12 14.41
N VAL A 93 6.68 12.88 13.78
CA VAL A 93 7.41 11.61 13.89
C VAL A 93 7.77 11.33 15.35
N GLU A 94 8.27 12.32 16.07
CA GLU A 94 8.61 12.16 17.48
C GLU A 94 7.37 11.92 18.33
N SER A 95 6.44 12.88 18.36
CA SER A 95 5.30 12.88 19.28
C SER A 95 4.24 11.81 18.98
N MET A 96 3.98 11.50 17.70
CA MET A 96 2.87 10.62 17.31
C MET A 96 3.32 9.21 16.94
N LEU A 97 4.60 9.00 16.59
CA LEU A 97 5.12 7.68 16.23
C LEU A 97 6.09 7.14 17.29
N LEU A 98 7.18 7.86 17.58
CA LEU A 98 8.23 7.38 18.49
C LEU A 98 7.81 7.39 19.96
N PHE A 99 6.91 8.31 20.37
CA PHE A 99 6.30 8.31 21.70
C PHE A 99 4.97 7.54 21.78
N ASN A 100 4.58 6.83 20.72
CA ASN A 100 3.33 6.06 20.69
C ASN A 100 3.55 4.58 20.99
N ASN A 101 3.07 4.12 22.14
CA ASN A 101 3.22 2.73 22.60
C ASN A 101 2.57 1.71 21.66
N ASP A 102 1.43 2.03 21.04
CA ASP A 102 0.74 1.13 20.12
C ASP A 102 1.51 0.97 18.80
N PHE A 103 2.11 2.06 18.33
CA PHE A 103 3.00 2.04 17.17
C PHE A 103 4.22 1.16 17.42
N LEU A 104 4.93 1.38 18.53
CA LEU A 104 6.11 0.59 18.91
C LEU A 104 5.77 -0.87 19.17
N ALA A 105 4.64 -1.15 19.83
CA ALA A 105 4.17 -2.52 20.07
C ALA A 105 3.84 -3.24 18.76
N THR A 106 3.30 -2.53 17.77
CA THR A 106 3.02 -3.10 16.45
C THR A 106 4.31 -3.39 15.70
N ALA A 107 5.26 -2.46 15.66
CA ALA A 107 6.57 -2.68 15.05
C ALA A 107 7.29 -3.89 15.67
N LYS A 108 7.24 -4.03 17.01
CA LYS A 108 7.73 -5.21 17.72
C LYS A 108 7.05 -6.49 17.26
N ARG A 109 5.71 -6.53 17.20
CA ARG A 109 4.96 -7.72 16.77
C ARG A 109 5.33 -8.14 15.35
N VAL A 110 5.47 -7.18 14.44
CA VAL A 110 5.89 -7.44 13.05
C VAL A 110 7.30 -8.03 13.03
N ARG A 111 8.26 -7.40 13.72
CA ARG A 111 9.64 -7.91 13.83
C ARG A 111 9.69 -9.34 14.36
N ASP A 112 9.09 -9.56 15.53
CA ASP A 112 9.14 -10.83 16.24
C ASP A 112 8.52 -11.95 15.36
N ARG A 113 7.46 -11.64 14.61
CA ARG A 113 6.85 -12.58 13.65
C ARG A 113 7.71 -12.81 12.42
N CYS A 114 8.34 -11.78 11.85
CA CYS A 114 9.24 -11.93 10.69
C CYS A 114 10.44 -12.85 10.98
N ILE A 115 10.96 -12.84 12.21
CA ILE A 115 12.09 -13.68 12.62
C ILE A 115 11.73 -15.17 12.62
N VAL A 116 10.50 -15.52 13.01
CA VAL A 116 10.09 -16.92 13.22
C VAL A 116 9.25 -17.50 12.07
N ASP A 117 8.66 -16.65 11.23
CA ASP A 117 7.74 -17.04 10.16
C ASP A 117 8.23 -16.52 8.80
N ALA A 118 8.97 -17.37 8.09
CA ALA A 118 9.49 -17.07 6.76
C ALA A 118 8.38 -16.82 5.72
N LYS A 119 7.18 -17.41 5.87
CA LYS A 119 6.04 -17.17 4.97
C LYS A 119 5.46 -15.79 5.21
N TYR A 120 5.34 -15.37 6.47
CA TYR A 120 4.92 -14.02 6.82
C TYR A 120 5.95 -12.97 6.39
N ALA A 121 7.25 -13.21 6.62
CA ALA A 121 8.30 -12.34 6.12
C ALA A 121 8.24 -12.17 4.58
N ASN A 122 7.96 -13.27 3.86
CA ASN A 122 7.76 -13.24 2.41
C ASN A 122 6.47 -12.50 2.00
N SER A 123 5.36 -12.64 2.74
CA SER A 123 4.11 -11.96 2.39
C SER A 123 4.16 -10.44 2.64
N VAL A 124 4.91 -9.98 3.64
CA VAL A 124 5.23 -8.56 3.87
C VAL A 124 6.06 -7.99 2.69
N ARG A 125 6.80 -8.84 1.99
CA ARG A 125 7.55 -8.51 0.76
C ARG A 125 6.68 -8.41 -0.50
N TRP A 126 5.55 -9.13 -0.54
CA TRP A 126 4.72 -9.37 -1.72
C TRP A 126 3.34 -8.69 -1.72
N GLN A 127 3.08 -7.72 -0.84
CA GLN A 127 1.92 -6.83 -1.03
C GLN A 127 2.07 -6.02 -2.35
N PRO A 128 1.09 -5.25 -2.87
CA PRO A 128 1.20 -4.55 -4.17
C PRO A 128 1.90 -3.17 -4.15
N ALA A 129 2.62 -2.88 -5.26
CA ALA A 129 3.67 -1.86 -5.44
C ALA A 129 3.34 -0.45 -4.93
N PHE A 130 4.32 0.47 -4.89
CA PHE A 130 4.01 1.89 -4.74
C PHE A 130 3.05 2.28 -5.88
N LYS A 131 1.76 2.36 -5.60
CA LYS A 131 0.72 2.66 -6.58
C LYS A 131 0.08 3.94 -6.14
N GLN A 132 0.46 4.99 -6.84
CA GLN A 132 -0.22 6.26 -6.83
C GLN A 132 -1.33 6.17 -7.88
N LEU A 133 -2.58 6.05 -7.42
CA LEU A 133 -3.71 5.88 -8.32
C LEU A 133 -4.74 6.97 -8.06
N ILE A 134 -5.09 7.71 -9.11
CA ILE A 134 -6.26 8.57 -9.15
C ILE A 134 -7.32 7.85 -9.98
N TYR A 135 -8.49 7.63 -9.41
CA TYR A 135 -9.59 6.91 -10.07
C TYR A 135 -10.93 7.54 -9.71
N ARG A 136 -11.99 7.07 -10.37
CA ARG A 136 -13.37 7.48 -10.10
C ARG A 136 -14.14 6.31 -9.50
N ASN A 137 -14.86 6.53 -8.40
CA ASN A 137 -15.77 5.52 -7.85
C ASN A 137 -17.15 5.56 -8.54
N GLU A 138 -18.08 4.69 -8.14
CA GLU A 138 -19.43 4.63 -8.73
C GLU A 138 -20.25 5.90 -8.47
N ALA A 139 -19.96 6.63 -7.40
CA ALA A 139 -20.59 7.91 -7.10
C ALA A 139 -20.04 9.06 -7.96
N GLY A 140 -19.11 8.77 -8.89
CA GLY A 140 -18.48 9.75 -9.74
C GLY A 140 -17.41 10.60 -9.03
N LYS A 141 -17.08 10.30 -7.77
CA LYS A 141 -16.06 11.02 -6.99
C LYS A 141 -14.68 10.65 -7.47
N LEU A 142 -13.81 11.66 -7.55
CA LEU A 142 -12.41 11.46 -7.88
C LEU A 142 -11.63 11.17 -6.60
N ILE A 143 -10.89 10.06 -6.57
CA ILE A 143 -10.22 9.54 -5.39
C ILE A 143 -8.75 9.35 -5.70
N VAL A 144 -7.89 9.76 -4.78
CA VAL A 144 -6.47 9.39 -4.76
C VAL A 144 -6.24 8.31 -3.70
N THR A 145 -5.49 7.29 -4.06
CA THR A 145 -4.96 6.29 -3.12
C THR A 145 -3.46 6.12 -3.34
N ILE A 146 -2.75 5.92 -2.23
CA ILE A 146 -1.30 5.69 -2.21
C ILE A 146 -1.06 4.42 -1.41
N SER A 147 -0.52 3.41 -2.07
CA SER A 147 0.01 2.20 -1.41
C SER A 147 1.53 2.20 -1.47
N GLN A 148 2.18 1.41 -0.61
CA GLN A 148 3.61 1.16 -0.69
C GLN A 148 3.97 -0.28 -0.43
N ASN A 149 5.04 -0.66 -1.11
CA ASN A 149 5.61 -2.00 -1.12
C ASN A 149 7.10 -2.08 -0.87
N SER A 150 7.81 -0.97 -1.07
CA SER A 150 9.26 -1.04 -1.30
C SER A 150 10.08 -1.36 -0.05
N ILE A 151 9.47 -1.39 1.13
CA ILE A 151 10.23 -1.59 2.37
C ILE A 151 10.12 -3.02 2.93
N GLY A 152 9.19 -3.86 2.45
CA GLY A 152 9.17 -5.28 2.79
C GLY A 152 10.50 -5.99 2.46
N ASN A 153 11.13 -5.63 1.34
CA ASN A 153 12.48 -6.10 0.96
C ASN A 153 13.54 -5.71 1.99
N ALA A 154 13.64 -4.42 2.31
CA ALA A 154 14.65 -3.89 3.21
C ALA A 154 14.52 -4.45 4.64
N ILE A 155 13.30 -4.68 5.13
CA ILE A 155 13.09 -5.32 6.44
C ILE A 155 13.65 -6.75 6.44
N THR A 156 13.32 -7.56 5.43
CA THR A 156 13.77 -8.97 5.43
C THR A 156 15.29 -9.10 5.31
N GLU A 157 15.94 -8.20 4.56
CA GLU A 157 17.40 -8.12 4.47
C GLU A 157 18.01 -7.63 5.79
N LEU A 158 17.47 -6.57 6.41
CA LEU A 158 17.94 -6.04 7.70
C LEU A 158 17.73 -7.02 8.86
N LEU A 159 16.66 -7.81 8.82
CA LEU A 159 16.37 -8.84 9.82
C LEU A 159 17.16 -10.14 9.59
N GLY A 160 18.00 -10.22 8.55
CA GLY A 160 18.75 -11.44 8.20
C GLY A 160 17.85 -12.61 7.76
N VAL A 161 16.57 -12.36 7.48
CA VAL A 161 15.61 -13.35 6.99
C VAL A 161 15.78 -13.47 5.48
N VAL A 162 16.90 -14.08 5.08
CA VAL A 162 17.19 -14.35 3.67
C VAL A 162 16.36 -15.56 3.24
N VAL A 163 15.27 -15.29 2.51
CA VAL A 163 14.57 -16.36 1.80
C VAL A 163 15.47 -16.84 0.66
N LYS A 164 16.08 -18.01 0.83
CA LYS A 164 16.83 -18.68 -0.24
C LYS A 164 15.85 -19.10 -1.32
N ARG A 165 15.89 -18.41 -2.46
CA ARG A 165 15.10 -18.77 -3.65
C ARG A 165 15.85 -19.84 -4.41
N VAL A 166 15.19 -20.98 -4.60
CA VAL A 166 15.67 -22.05 -5.47
C VAL A 166 14.63 -22.18 -6.57
N PRO A 167 15.02 -22.15 -7.86
CA PRO A 167 14.11 -22.50 -8.93
C PRO A 167 13.55 -23.90 -8.69
N ASP A 168 12.23 -24.02 -8.63
CA ASP A 168 11.51 -25.28 -8.45
C ASP A 168 10.46 -25.39 -9.55
N ALA A 169 10.90 -25.87 -10.71
CA ALA A 169 10.05 -25.99 -11.89
C ALA A 169 8.90 -26.96 -11.64
N GLU A 170 9.15 -28.10 -10.99
CA GLU A 170 8.11 -29.09 -10.70
C GLU A 170 7.02 -28.54 -9.77
N ALA A 171 7.40 -27.78 -8.73
CA ALA A 171 6.42 -27.16 -7.85
C ALA A 171 5.61 -26.08 -8.59
N TYR A 172 6.24 -25.32 -9.49
CA TYR A 172 5.56 -24.33 -10.31
C TYR A 172 4.58 -24.98 -11.29
N GLU A 173 4.99 -26.02 -12.01
CA GLU A 173 4.15 -26.78 -12.96
C GLU A 173 2.91 -27.38 -12.27
N LYS A 174 3.02 -27.81 -11.00
CA LYS A 174 1.88 -28.30 -10.22
C LYS A 174 0.88 -27.19 -9.85
N ALA A 175 1.36 -25.96 -9.66
CA ALA A 175 0.55 -24.82 -9.24
C ALA A 175 -0.02 -24.01 -10.41
N GLU A 176 0.69 -24.01 -11.55
CA GLU A 176 0.41 -23.19 -12.72
C GLU A 176 -1.02 -23.35 -13.26
N PRO A 177 -1.59 -24.58 -13.44
CA PRO A 177 -2.95 -24.73 -13.97
C PRO A 177 -4.00 -24.00 -13.13
N ALA A 178 -3.96 -24.15 -11.80
CA ALA A 178 -4.91 -23.50 -10.90
C ALA A 178 -4.74 -21.97 -10.87
N LEU A 179 -3.52 -21.47 -11.04
CA LEU A 179 -3.25 -20.03 -11.15
C LEU A 179 -3.80 -19.47 -12.47
N LEU A 180 -3.56 -20.18 -13.58
CA LEU A 180 -4.08 -19.81 -14.90
C LEU A 180 -5.61 -19.76 -14.93
N GLU A 181 -6.28 -20.76 -14.35
CA GLU A 181 -7.76 -20.77 -14.22
C GLU A 181 -8.27 -19.51 -13.52
N ARG A 182 -7.61 -19.09 -12.43
CA ARG A 182 -7.97 -17.86 -11.70
C ARG A 182 -7.76 -16.60 -12.54
N LEU A 183 -6.67 -16.53 -13.30
CA LEU A 183 -6.37 -15.38 -14.15
C LEU A 183 -7.36 -15.28 -15.33
N LEU A 184 -7.67 -16.40 -15.98
CA LEU A 184 -8.64 -16.47 -17.07
C LEU A 184 -10.06 -16.15 -16.57
N GLU A 185 -10.42 -16.59 -15.37
CA GLU A 185 -11.69 -16.23 -14.74
C GLU A 185 -11.80 -14.71 -14.46
N VAL A 186 -10.74 -14.09 -13.94
CA VAL A 186 -10.70 -12.64 -13.74
C VAL A 186 -10.81 -11.92 -15.10
N ARG A 187 -10.08 -12.39 -16.12
CA ARG A 187 -10.18 -11.84 -17.48
C ARG A 187 -11.61 -11.90 -18.00
N ARG A 188 -12.28 -13.05 -17.90
CA ARG A 188 -13.67 -13.24 -18.31
C ARG A 188 -14.60 -12.23 -17.62
N ARG A 189 -14.47 -12.06 -16.31
CA ARG A 189 -15.26 -11.08 -15.54
C ARG A 189 -15.01 -9.63 -15.95
N LEU A 190 -13.80 -9.29 -16.38
CA LEU A 190 -13.49 -7.95 -16.90
C LEU A 190 -14.10 -7.73 -18.28
N ILE A 191 -14.08 -8.74 -19.16
CA ILE A 191 -14.73 -8.68 -20.48
C ILE A 191 -16.25 -8.56 -20.32
N GLU A 192 -16.87 -9.36 -19.45
CA GLU A 192 -18.31 -9.29 -19.15
C GLU A 192 -18.74 -7.94 -18.57
N ALA A 193 -17.82 -7.24 -17.89
CA ALA A 193 -18.04 -5.90 -17.36
C ALA A 193 -17.72 -4.78 -18.36
N ASP A 194 -17.43 -5.11 -19.63
CA ASP A 194 -17.03 -4.16 -20.69
C ASP A 194 -15.79 -3.32 -20.33
N LEU A 195 -14.83 -3.92 -19.62
CA LEU A 195 -13.60 -3.27 -19.16
C LEU A 195 -12.36 -3.60 -20.01
N GLY A 196 -12.56 -4.25 -21.15
CA GLY A 196 -11.49 -4.56 -22.10
C GLY A 196 -11.75 -5.82 -22.92
N SER A 197 -10.76 -6.20 -23.73
CA SER A 197 -10.74 -7.43 -24.52
C SER A 197 -9.59 -8.33 -24.10
N GLY A 198 -9.76 -9.65 -24.23
CA GLY A 198 -8.69 -10.59 -23.97
C GLY A 198 -7.62 -10.55 -25.06
N ILE A 199 -6.37 -10.78 -24.66
CA ILE A 199 -5.23 -10.89 -25.57
C ILE A 199 -4.93 -12.38 -25.75
N ALA A 200 -5.00 -12.84 -27.00
CA ALA A 200 -4.60 -14.20 -27.35
C ALA A 200 -3.06 -14.35 -27.26
N THR A 201 -2.62 -15.55 -26.88
CA THR A 201 -1.24 -16.00 -27.00
C THR A 201 -1.21 -17.38 -27.64
N ASP A 202 -0.01 -17.93 -27.83
CA ASP A 202 0.20 -19.28 -28.34
C ASP A 202 -0.43 -20.37 -27.45
N TYR A 203 -0.75 -20.04 -26.19
CA TYR A 203 -1.23 -21.00 -25.19
C TYR A 203 -2.69 -20.75 -24.77
N TRP A 204 -3.25 -19.56 -25.00
CA TRP A 204 -4.64 -19.26 -24.65
C TRP A 204 -5.33 -18.33 -25.67
N PRO A 205 -6.61 -18.60 -25.99
CA PRO A 205 -7.38 -17.73 -26.87
C PRO A 205 -7.72 -16.39 -26.19
N ALA A 206 -8.15 -15.42 -27.01
CA ALA A 206 -8.61 -14.11 -26.55
C ALA A 206 -9.95 -14.16 -25.80
N GLU A 207 -10.72 -15.24 -25.96
CA GLU A 207 -12.01 -15.49 -25.31
C GLU A 207 -11.80 -16.16 -23.94
#